data_AF-A0A9W9W630-F1
#
_entry.id   AF-A0A9W9W630-F1
#
_cell.length_a   1.000
_cell.length_b   1.000
_cell.length_c   1.000
_cell.angle_alpha   90.00
_cell.angle_beta   90.00
_cell.angle_gamma   90.00
#
_symmetry.space_group_name_H-M   'P 1'
#
loop_
_entity.id
_entity.type
_entity.pdbx_description
1 polymer ?
#
loop_
_entity_poly.entity_id
_entity_poly.type
_entity_poly.pdbx_seq_one_letter_code
_entity_poly.pdbx_strand_id
1 'polypeptide(L)'
;MSNFLARDVLHLPRPSILERYSNIFIVFFLSGAMHFILDLVADIPWELSGAMHFFLSFVLGIMIEDSVQALWNRFSPPQKSKDGDVLTPLWKKVVGMVWVFAWLAVFSTPYTERMAQLPPNDLVPLSVVGKLGVKTGGGLAFVGAVLLCLTVGPEV
;
A
#
# COMPACT_ATOMS: atom_id res chain seq x y z
N MET A 1 0.77 -9.09 -11.68
CA MET A 1 2.11 -8.51 -11.84
C MET A 1 3.12 -9.19 -10.92
N SER A 2 2.96 -9.20 -9.58
CA SER A 2 3.89 -9.90 -8.68
C SER A 2 3.90 -11.43 -8.83
N ASN A 3 2.74 -12.07 -9.01
CA ASN A 3 2.65 -13.54 -9.17
C ASN A 3 3.19 -14.08 -10.50
N PHE A 4 3.21 -13.27 -11.56
CA PHE A 4 3.75 -13.65 -12.87
C PHE A 4 5.28 -13.50 -12.89
N LEU A 5 5.79 -12.38 -12.35
CA LEU A 5 7.23 -12.16 -12.19
C LEU A 5 7.88 -13.16 -11.20
N ALA A 6 7.21 -13.49 -10.09
CA ALA A 6 7.75 -14.42 -9.10
C ALA A 6 7.74 -15.89 -9.55
N ARG A 7 6.78 -16.29 -10.40
CA ARG A 7 6.66 -17.69 -10.86
C ARG A 7 7.48 -17.98 -12.10
N ASP A 8 7.45 -17.10 -13.11
CA ASP A 8 7.97 -17.42 -14.44
C ASP A 8 9.44 -17.03 -14.64
N VAL A 9 9.94 -16.02 -13.91
CA VAL A 9 11.35 -15.60 -14.00
C VAL A 9 12.22 -16.31 -12.95
N LEU A 10 11.68 -16.55 -11.75
CA LEU A 10 12.48 -16.97 -10.59
C LEU A 10 12.37 -18.44 -10.19
N HIS A 11 11.41 -19.22 -10.73
CA HIS A 11 11.23 -20.65 -10.41
C HIS A 11 11.29 -21.00 -8.91
N LEU A 12 10.88 -20.08 -8.02
CA LEU A 12 11.09 -20.27 -6.58
C LEU A 12 10.12 -21.33 -6.02
N PRO A 13 10.62 -22.45 -5.46
CA PRO A 13 9.80 -23.43 -4.77
C PRO A 13 9.16 -22.77 -3.54
N ARG A 14 7.92 -23.15 -3.25
CA ARG A 14 7.03 -22.60 -2.21
C ARG A 14 7.78 -22.07 -0.96
N PRO A 15 7.80 -20.75 -0.70
CA PRO A 15 7.93 -20.27 0.67
C PRO A 15 6.65 -20.61 1.44
N SER A 16 6.77 -20.92 2.73
CA SER A 16 5.60 -21.21 3.56
C SER A 16 4.73 -19.94 3.69
N ILE A 17 3.41 -20.09 3.87
CA ILE A 17 2.52 -18.93 4.12
C ILE A 17 3.01 -18.12 5.34
N LEU A 18 3.56 -18.82 6.34
CA LEU A 18 4.17 -18.22 7.51
C LEU A 18 5.42 -17.41 7.15
N GLU A 19 6.30 -17.93 6.31
CA GLU A 19 7.48 -17.21 5.83
C GLU A 19 7.09 -15.93 5.08
N ARG A 20 6.07 -16.00 4.21
CA ARG A 20 5.58 -14.83 3.49
C ARG A 20 5.09 -13.73 4.44
N TYR A 21 4.22 -14.07 5.38
CA TYR A 21 3.67 -13.08 6.31
C TYR A 21 4.70 -12.60 7.34
N SER A 22 5.63 -13.46 7.77
CA SER A 22 6.75 -13.06 8.61
C SER A 22 7.67 -12.08 7.90
N ASN A 23 8.01 -12.33 6.63
CA ASN A 23 8.82 -11.39 5.85
C ASN A 23 8.11 -10.05 5.65
N ILE A 24 6.82 -10.07 5.31
CA ILE A 24 6.00 -8.85 5.18
C ILE A 24 5.98 -8.10 6.52
N PHE A 25 5.73 -8.80 7.62
CA PHE A 25 5.74 -8.23 8.96
C PHE A 25 7.08 -7.59 9.29
N ILE A 26 8.20 -8.29 9.08
CA ILE A 26 9.55 -7.78 9.37
C ILE A 26 9.83 -6.52 8.56
N VAL A 27 9.53 -6.51 7.25
CA VAL A 27 9.77 -5.36 6.39
C VAL A 27 8.99 -4.13 6.88
N PHE A 28 7.69 -4.29 7.13
CA PHE A 28 6.86 -3.18 7.62
C PHE A 28 7.19 -2.77 9.05
N PHE A 29 7.58 -3.73 9.90
CA PHE A 29 8.04 -3.46 11.26
C PHE A 29 9.32 -2.64 11.27
N LEU A 30 10.34 -3.03 10.48
CA LEU A 30 11.60 -2.28 10.38
C LEU A 30 11.38 -0.89 9.79
N SER A 31 10.50 -0.77 8.78
CA SER A 31 10.12 0.52 8.21
C SER A 31 9.42 1.41 9.25
N GLY A 32 8.45 0.87 9.98
CA GLY A 32 7.78 1.58 11.07
C GLY A 32 8.72 1.97 12.20
N ALA A 33 9.65 1.09 12.57
CA ALA A 33 10.64 1.34 13.62
C ALA A 33 11.60 2.47 13.22
N MET A 34 12.05 2.49 11.95
CA MET A 34 12.86 3.58 11.42
C MET A 34 12.11 4.92 11.53
N HIS A 35 10.85 4.98 11.09
CA HIS A 35 10.03 6.20 11.20
C HIS A 35 9.79 6.62 12.65
N PHE A 36 9.51 5.66 13.53
CA PHE A 36 9.35 5.92 14.97
C PHE A 36 10.64 6.47 15.61
N ILE A 37 11.81 5.93 15.27
CA ILE A 37 13.10 6.44 15.77
C ILE A 37 13.34 7.87 15.29
N LEU A 38 13.04 8.17 14.01
CA LEU A 38 13.16 9.52 13.48
C LEU A 38 12.23 10.50 14.22
N ASP A 39 11.01 10.07 14.53
CA ASP A 39 10.06 10.88 15.30
C ASP A 39 10.59 11.18 16.71
N LEU A 40 11.18 10.17 17.39
CA LEU A 40 11.80 10.36 18.70
C LEU A 40 13.00 11.32 18.65
N VAL A 41 13.85 11.21 17.62
CA VAL A 41 14.98 12.13 17.42
C VAL A 41 14.51 13.56 17.11
N ALA A 42 13.31 13.72 16.54
CA ALA A 42 12.68 14.99 16.27
C ALA A 42 11.85 15.54 17.45
N ASP A 43 12.01 14.97 18.65
CA ASP A 43 11.26 15.33 19.88
C ASP A 43 9.73 15.23 19.74
N ILE A 44 9.25 14.34 18.88
CA ILE A 44 7.82 14.03 18.75
C ILE A 44 7.43 13.05 19.87
N PRO A 45 6.40 13.33 20.67
CA PRO A 45 5.93 12.40 21.69
C PRO A 45 5.56 11.04 21.09
N TRP A 46 5.94 9.96 21.76
CA TRP A 46 5.76 8.60 21.26
C TRP A 46 4.28 8.25 21.04
N GLU A 47 3.36 8.86 21.79
CA GLU A 47 1.91 8.72 21.63
C GLU A 47 1.39 9.35 20.32
N LEU A 48 2.10 10.36 19.81
CA LEU A 48 1.74 11.14 18.63
C LEU A 48 2.39 10.61 17.33
N SER A 49 3.51 9.88 17.41
CA SER A 49 4.18 9.33 16.23
C SER A 49 3.22 8.52 15.35
N GLY A 50 2.51 7.54 15.92
CA GLY A 50 1.59 6.69 15.16
C GLY A 50 2.24 5.85 14.04
N ALA A 51 3.56 5.93 13.85
CA ALA A 51 4.29 5.28 12.76
C ALA A 51 4.10 3.76 12.78
N MET A 52 4.31 3.13 13.95
CA MET A 52 4.12 1.68 14.09
C MET A 52 2.70 1.23 13.72
N HIS A 53 1.68 2.00 14.12
CA HIS A 53 0.29 1.69 13.77
C HIS A 53 0.04 1.80 12.26
N PHE A 54 0.60 2.83 11.62
CA PHE A 54 0.46 3.03 10.18
C PHE A 54 1.14 1.91 9.39
N PHE A 55 2.43 1.65 9.64
CA PHE A 55 3.18 0.67 8.85
C PHE A 55 2.72 -0.77 9.11
N LEU A 56 2.40 -1.14 10.35
CA LEU A 56 1.89 -2.48 10.64
C LEU A 56 0.46 -2.70 10.11
N SER A 57 -0.31 -1.65 9.86
CA SER A 57 -1.64 -1.79 9.23
C SER A 57 -1.56 -2.43 7.84
N PHE A 58 -0.49 -2.19 7.07
CA PHE A 58 -0.34 -2.78 5.73
C PHE A 58 -0.27 -4.31 5.78
N VAL A 59 0.33 -4.87 6.84
CA VAL A 59 0.36 -6.32 7.05
C VAL A 59 -1.06 -6.86 7.14
N LEU A 60 -1.92 -6.21 7.94
CA LEU A 60 -3.33 -6.58 8.07
C LEU A 60 -4.10 -6.36 6.77
N GLY A 61 -3.88 -5.24 6.08
CA GLY A 61 -4.53 -4.94 4.80
C GLY A 61 -4.23 -6.01 3.74
N ILE A 62 -2.98 -6.45 3.64
CA ILE A 62 -2.55 -7.52 2.73
C ILE A 62 -3.18 -8.85 3.12
N MET A 63 -3.22 -9.20 4.41
CA MET A 63 -3.86 -10.44 4.88
C MET A 63 -5.37 -10.47 4.57
N ILE A 64 -6.06 -9.34 4.73
CA ILE A 64 -7.48 -9.20 4.39
C ILE A 64 -7.67 -9.34 2.87
N GLU A 65 -6.88 -8.60 2.08
CA GLU A 65 -6.95 -8.66 0.61
C GLU A 65 -6.75 -10.10 0.10
N ASP A 66 -5.70 -10.77 0.59
CA ASP A 66 -5.39 -12.15 0.22
C ASP A 66 -6.53 -13.12 0.61
N SER A 67 -7.14 -12.91 1.77
CA SER A 67 -8.28 -13.74 2.24
C SER A 67 -9.50 -13.55 1.34
N VAL A 68 -9.82 -12.31 0.97
CA VAL A 68 -10.93 -11.99 0.05
C VAL A 68 -10.66 -12.57 -1.33
N GLN A 69 -9.45 -12.43 -1.86
CA GLN A 69 -9.07 -13.01 -3.15
C GLN A 69 -9.12 -14.54 -3.13
N ALA A 70 -8.66 -15.18 -2.06
CA ALA A 70 -8.72 -16.63 -1.90
C ALA A 70 -10.17 -17.13 -1.86
N LEU A 71 -11.04 -16.44 -1.11
CA LEU A 71 -12.47 -16.77 -1.02
C LEU A 71 -13.17 -16.56 -2.37
N TRP A 72 -12.91 -15.44 -3.05
CA TRP A 72 -13.47 -15.14 -4.35
C TRP A 72 -13.09 -16.19 -5.39
N ASN A 73 -11.82 -16.57 -5.46
CA ASN A 73 -11.33 -17.57 -6.41
C ASN A 73 -11.89 -18.97 -6.14
N ARG A 74 -12.31 -19.26 -4.89
CA ARG A 74 -12.97 -20.51 -4.52
C ARG A 74 -14.40 -20.59 -5.07
N PHE A 75 -15.13 -19.49 -5.11
CA PHE A 75 -16.52 -19.44 -5.58
C PHE A 75 -16.67 -19.02 -7.04
N SER A 76 -15.67 -18.36 -7.60
CA SER A 76 -15.63 -17.90 -8.99
C SER A 76 -14.27 -18.26 -9.59
N PRO A 77 -14.11 -19.49 -10.09
CA PRO A 77 -12.86 -19.95 -10.68
C PRO A 77 -12.40 -18.98 -11.79
N PRO A 78 -11.10 -18.67 -11.87
CA PRO A 78 -10.59 -17.80 -12.91
C PRO A 78 -10.89 -18.40 -14.29
N GLN A 79 -11.51 -17.60 -15.16
CA GLN A 79 -11.66 -17.98 -16.56
C GLN A 79 -10.29 -17.89 -17.23
N LYS A 80 -9.73 -19.03 -17.61
CA LYS A 80 -8.48 -19.09 -18.37
C LYS A 80 -8.76 -18.72 -19.83
N SER A 81 -7.93 -17.86 -20.41
CA SER A 81 -7.96 -17.64 -21.86
C SER A 81 -7.49 -18.90 -22.58
N LYS A 82 -7.74 -18.98 -23.90
CA LYS A 82 -7.27 -20.09 -24.75
C LYS A 82 -5.74 -20.22 -24.77
N ASP A 83 -5.02 -19.15 -24.46
CA ASP A 83 -3.55 -19.10 -24.43
C ASP A 83 -2.97 -19.34 -23.03
N GLY A 84 -3.79 -19.73 -22.04
CA GLY A 84 -3.35 -20.02 -20.67
C GLY A 84 -3.27 -18.78 -19.78
N ASP A 85 -3.44 -17.58 -20.33
CA ASP A 85 -3.43 -16.33 -19.58
C ASP A 85 -4.69 -16.15 -18.72
N VAL A 86 -4.48 -15.73 -17.47
CA VAL A 86 -5.55 -15.35 -16.56
C VAL A 86 -5.99 -13.93 -16.91
N LEU A 87 -7.01 -13.81 -17.76
CA LEU A 87 -7.63 -12.53 -18.05
C LEU A 87 -8.23 -11.96 -16.76
N THR A 88 -7.60 -10.91 -16.23
CA THR A 88 -8.12 -10.17 -15.09
C THR A 88 -9.04 -9.05 -15.62
N PRO A 89 -10.36 -9.11 -15.38
CA PRO A 89 -11.28 -8.09 -15.83
C PRO A 89 -10.91 -6.70 -15.29
N LEU A 90 -11.13 -5.65 -16.08
CA LEU A 90 -10.82 -4.27 -15.70
C LEU A 90 -11.48 -3.87 -14.37
N TRP A 91 -12.72 -4.31 -14.13
CA TRP A 91 -13.44 -4.01 -12.89
C TRP A 91 -12.71 -4.54 -11.64
N LYS A 92 -12.01 -5.69 -11.72
CA LYS A 92 -11.23 -6.22 -10.60
C LYS A 92 -10.04 -5.33 -10.26
N LYS A 93 -9.40 -4.74 -11.28
CA LYS A 93 -8.32 -3.75 -11.09
C LYS A 93 -8.85 -2.49 -10.41
N VAL A 94 -10.00 -1.99 -10.85
CA VAL A 94 -10.66 -0.81 -10.25
C VAL A 94 -11.02 -1.07 -8.79
N VAL A 95 -11.63 -2.21 -8.48
CA VAL A 95 -11.98 -2.58 -7.09
C VAL A 95 -10.73 -2.68 -6.21
N GLY A 96 -9.68 -3.36 -6.68
CA GLY A 96 -8.41 -3.43 -5.95
C GLY A 96 -7.79 -2.05 -5.70
N MET A 97 -7.88 -1.15 -6.67
CA MET A 97 -7.39 0.22 -6.53
C MET A 97 -8.20 1.02 -5.51
N VAL A 98 -9.54 0.96 -5.58
CA VAL A 98 -10.42 1.59 -4.60
C VAL A 98 -10.14 1.06 -3.20
N TRP A 99 -9.90 -0.25 -3.06
CA TRP A 99 -9.49 -0.87 -1.81
C TRP A 99 -8.19 -0.28 -1.26
N VAL A 100 -7.13 -0.24 -2.07
CA VAL A 100 -5.83 0.33 -1.66
C VAL A 100 -5.98 1.80 -1.26
N PHE A 101 -6.73 2.60 -2.03
CA PHE A 101 -6.96 4.00 -1.72
C PHE A 101 -7.76 4.20 -0.45
N ALA A 102 -8.82 3.42 -0.24
CA ALA A 102 -9.59 3.46 0.99
C ALA A 102 -8.71 3.09 2.20
N TRP A 103 -7.90 2.04 2.09
CA TRP A 103 -6.97 1.63 3.14
C TRP A 103 -5.96 2.73 3.46
N LEU A 104 -5.32 3.27 2.43
CA LEU A 104 -4.39 4.39 2.57
C LEU A 104 -5.07 5.60 3.20
N ALA A 105 -6.26 6.00 2.75
CA ALA A 105 -6.98 7.13 3.31
C ALA A 105 -7.29 6.91 4.80
N VAL A 106 -7.80 5.75 5.19
CA VAL A 106 -8.16 5.45 6.59
C VAL A 106 -6.94 5.48 7.51
N PHE A 107 -5.81 4.89 7.10
CA PHE A 107 -4.65 4.76 7.98
C PHE A 107 -3.65 5.92 7.87
N SER A 108 -3.55 6.59 6.71
CA SER A 108 -2.67 7.75 6.54
C SER A 108 -3.24 9.04 7.11
N THR A 109 -4.57 9.23 7.12
CA THR A 109 -5.20 10.44 7.68
C THR A 109 -4.80 10.69 9.13
N PRO A 110 -5.01 9.75 10.09
CA PRO A 110 -4.62 9.99 11.47
C PRO A 110 -3.10 10.07 11.67
N TYR A 111 -2.29 9.46 10.79
CA TYR A 111 -0.83 9.60 10.84
C TYR A 111 -0.40 11.00 10.42
N THR A 112 -0.93 11.51 9.31
CA THR A 112 -0.61 12.84 8.77
C THR A 112 -1.21 14.00 9.58
N GLU A 113 -2.41 13.83 10.12
CA GLU A 113 -3.04 14.83 10.99
C GLU A 113 -2.24 15.04 12.29
N ARG A 114 -1.73 13.96 12.90
CA ARG A 114 -0.86 14.06 14.07
C ARG A 114 0.43 14.81 13.76
N MET A 115 1.03 14.54 12.60
CA MET A 115 2.22 15.25 12.13
C MET A 115 1.93 16.73 11.83
N ALA A 116 0.73 17.07 11.37
CA ALA A 116 0.33 18.44 11.08
C ALA A 116 0.05 19.28 12.34
N GLN A 117 -0.16 18.65 13.51
CA GLN A 117 -0.35 19.33 14.79
C GLN A 117 0.98 19.73 15.45
N LEU A 118 2.10 19.23 14.96
CA LEU A 118 3.42 19.57 15.47
C LEU A 118 3.81 20.99 15.03
N PRO A 119 4.50 21.76 15.90
CA PRO A 119 5.03 23.06 15.51
C PRO A 119 5.94 22.91 14.28
N PRO A 120 5.97 23.90 13.36
CA PRO A 120 6.81 23.83 12.18
C PRO A 120 8.25 23.53 12.59
N ASN A 121 8.76 22.35 12.22
CA ASN A 121 10.14 21.98 12.52
C ASN A 121 11.02 22.42 11.33
N ASP A 122 12.16 23.06 11.60
CA ASP A 122 13.08 23.60 10.58
C ASP A 122 13.70 22.53 9.65
N LEU A 123 13.42 21.25 9.93
CA LEU A 123 13.94 20.08 9.22
C LEU A 123 13.38 19.88 7.80
N VAL A 124 12.26 20.52 7.45
CA VAL A 124 11.68 20.43 6.09
C VAL A 124 11.63 21.82 5.43
N PRO A 125 12.75 22.33 4.90
CA PRO A 125 12.83 23.69 4.34
C PRO A 125 11.89 23.92 3.14
N LEU A 126 11.35 22.86 2.55
CA LEU A 126 10.39 22.92 1.45
C LEU A 126 9.15 22.08 1.76
N SER A 127 8.22 22.64 2.54
CA SER A 127 6.88 22.05 2.69
C SER A 127 6.03 22.33 1.45
N VAL A 128 6.13 21.46 0.45
CA VAL A 128 5.21 21.44 -0.71
C VAL A 128 3.77 21.22 -0.23
N VAL A 129 3.59 20.44 0.84
CA VAL A 129 2.30 20.19 1.51
C VAL A 129 1.75 21.45 2.19
N GLY A 130 2.61 22.29 2.78
CA GLY A 130 2.21 23.57 3.36
C GLY A 130 1.78 24.61 2.33
N LYS A 131 2.30 24.54 1.10
CA LYS A 131 1.92 25.43 0.00
C LYS A 131 0.72 24.93 -0.82
N LEU A 132 0.57 23.62 -0.98
CA LEU A 132 -0.50 23.03 -1.80
C LEU A 132 -1.69 22.53 -1.00
N GLY A 133 -1.57 22.27 0.30
CA GLY A 133 -2.66 21.76 1.13
C GLY A 133 -2.92 20.26 0.93
N VAL A 134 -3.22 19.56 2.03
CA VAL A 134 -3.43 18.10 2.10
C VAL A 134 -4.50 17.61 1.10
N LYS A 135 -5.55 18.41 0.88
CA LYS A 135 -6.66 18.10 -0.05
C LYS A 135 -6.20 18.02 -1.51
N THR A 136 -5.27 18.89 -1.89
CA THR A 136 -4.81 19.06 -3.29
C THR A 136 -3.71 18.05 -3.61
N GLY A 137 -2.83 17.77 -2.64
CA GLY A 137 -1.84 16.68 -2.75
C GLY A 137 -2.49 15.29 -2.87
N GLY A 138 -3.53 15.03 -2.07
CA GLY A 138 -4.31 13.79 -2.19
C GLY A 138 -5.02 13.64 -3.54
N GLY A 139 -5.59 14.73 -4.06
CA GLY A 139 -6.22 14.76 -5.39
C GLY A 139 -5.24 14.48 -6.54
N LEU A 140 -4.04 15.06 -6.48
CA LEU A 140 -2.98 14.81 -7.47
C LEU A 140 -2.48 13.36 -7.47
N ALA A 141 -2.32 12.75 -6.29
CA ALA A 141 -1.95 11.34 -6.17
C ALA A 141 -3.05 10.42 -6.73
N PHE A 142 -4.32 10.75 -6.47
CA PHE A 142 -5.46 10.02 -7.02
C PHE A 142 -5.50 10.11 -8.56
N VAL A 143 -5.37 11.32 -9.11
CA VAL A 143 -5.32 11.52 -10.58
C VAL A 143 -4.13 10.80 -11.20
N GLY A 144 -2.95 10.86 -10.58
CA GLY A 144 -1.76 10.15 -11.03
C GLY A 144 -1.95 8.62 -11.07
N ALA A 145 -2.59 8.06 -10.05
CA ALA A 145 -2.88 6.63 -10.01
C ALA A 145 -3.98 6.20 -11.00
N VAL A 146 -5.00 7.03 -11.20
CA VAL A 146 -6.02 6.81 -12.24
C VAL A 146 -5.39 6.88 -13.62
N LEU A 147 -4.50 7.85 -13.88
CA LEU A 147 -3.75 7.95 -15.14
C LEU A 147 -2.85 6.74 -15.36
N LEU A 148 -2.10 6.28 -14.35
CA LEU A 148 -1.34 5.02 -14.40
C LEU A 148 -2.24 3.82 -14.71
N CYS A 149 -3.47 3.79 -14.18
CA CYS A 149 -4.42 2.72 -14.47
C CYS A 149 -4.94 2.76 -15.92
N LEU A 150 -5.00 3.94 -16.54
CA LEU A 150 -5.42 4.14 -17.93
C LEU A 150 -4.27 3.95 -18.92
N THR A 151 -3.03 4.25 -18.55
CA THR A 151 -1.86 4.09 -19.42
C THR A 151 -1.27 2.68 -19.39
N VAL A 152 -1.47 1.92 -18.31
CA VAL A 152 -1.03 0.51 -18.19
C VAL A 152 -2.04 -0.48 -18.83
N GLY A 153 -2.76 -0.04 -19.87
CA GLY A 153 -3.37 -0.93 -20.86
C GLY A 153 -4.29 -0.20 -21.85
N PRO A 154 -4.37 -0.61 -23.14
CA PRO A 154 -3.86 -1.84 -23.74
C PRO A 154 -2.76 -1.54 -24.79
N GLU A 155 -1.53 -2.01 -24.56
CA GLU A 155 -0.66 -2.35 -25.68
C GLU A 155 -0.69 -3.86 -25.86
N VAL A 156 -0.78 -4.21 -27.14
CA VAL A 156 -1.21 -5.45 -27.79
C VAL A 156 -0.37 -6.67 -27.41
#